data_AF-A0A743Y9X8-F1
#
_entry.id   AF-A0A743Y9X8-F1
#
_cell.length_a   1.000
_cell.length_b   1.000
_cell.length_c   1.000
_cell.angle_alpha   90.00
_cell.angle_beta   90.00
_cell.angle_gamma   90.00
#
_symmetry.space_group_name_H-M   'P 1'
#
loop_
_entity.id
_entity.type
_entity.pdbx_description
1 polymer ?
#
loop_
_entity_poly.entity_id
_entity_poly.type
_entity_poly.pdbx_seq_one_letter_code
_entity_poly.pdbx_strand_id
1 'polypeptide(L)'
;MYTTIRNTTLAMVACFSYIAHASTHPPLIITRGAGGDASGATVIHDNWRHGTPDLVNLTDIPIDKIRPEKYRCVLIIGQGAIKEMLLANNASAILSGKTVGLYTHLIDQNTLRLLRQLQNKVRFNLFFTRSQITLLKLRNISEYNFLSSKVNNV
;
A
#
# COMPACT_ATOMS: atom_id res chain seq x y z
N MET A 1 15.55 7.67 -12.97
CA MET A 1 14.47 7.80 -11.97
C MET A 1 13.12 7.31 -12.50
N TYR A 2 12.71 7.69 -13.72
CA TYR A 2 11.47 7.21 -14.37
C TYR A 2 11.40 5.69 -14.60
N THR A 3 12.53 5.05 -14.94
CA THR A 3 12.62 3.60 -15.20
C THR A 3 12.43 2.74 -13.95
N THR A 4 12.91 3.19 -12.79
CA THR A 4 12.79 2.45 -11.52
C THR A 4 11.35 2.45 -11.01
N ILE A 5 10.64 3.58 -11.14
CA ILE A 5 9.22 3.68 -10.81
C ILE A 5 8.42 2.76 -11.74
N ARG A 6 8.64 2.84 -13.06
CA ARG A 6 7.94 1.99 -14.04
C ARG A 6 8.14 0.50 -13.79
N ASN A 7 9.35 0.05 -13.44
CA ASN A 7 9.61 -1.36 -13.13
C ASN A 7 8.97 -1.80 -11.82
N THR A 8 8.95 -0.93 -10.79
CA THR A 8 8.30 -1.23 -9.51
C THR A 8 6.78 -1.26 -9.68
N THR A 9 6.21 -0.33 -10.43
CA THR A 9 4.80 -0.30 -10.84
C THR A 9 4.40 -1.58 -11.58
N LEU A 10 5.20 -2.05 -12.54
CA LEU A 10 4.91 -3.28 -13.29
C LEU A 10 4.98 -4.54 -12.40
N ALA A 11 5.96 -4.62 -11.49
CA ALA A 11 6.06 -5.72 -10.54
C ALA A 11 4.91 -5.71 -9.53
N MET A 12 4.52 -4.53 -9.02
CA MET A 12 3.36 -4.34 -8.16
C MET A 12 2.06 -4.77 -8.84
N VAL A 13 1.85 -4.31 -10.08
CA VAL A 13 0.70 -4.70 -10.89
C VAL A 13 0.67 -6.22 -11.02
N ALA A 14 1.75 -6.84 -11.48
CA ALA A 14 1.78 -8.29 -11.71
C ALA A 14 1.55 -9.11 -10.42
N CYS A 15 2.23 -8.78 -9.32
CA CYS A 15 2.11 -9.53 -8.08
C CYS A 15 0.77 -9.27 -7.38
N PHE A 16 0.40 -8.01 -7.18
CA PHE A 16 -0.79 -7.69 -6.39
C PHE A 16 -2.08 -7.91 -7.18
N SER A 17 -2.08 -7.75 -8.52
CA SER A 17 -3.26 -8.13 -9.32
C SER A 17 -3.51 -9.63 -9.29
N TYR A 18 -2.45 -10.44 -9.23
CA TYR A 18 -2.57 -11.90 -9.10
C TYR A 18 -3.11 -12.29 -7.72
N ILE A 19 -2.62 -11.67 -6.65
CA ILE A 19 -3.12 -11.90 -5.29
C ILE A 19 -4.59 -11.45 -5.18
N ALA A 20 -4.94 -10.33 -5.78
CA ALA A 20 -6.32 -9.84 -5.80
C ALA A 20 -7.25 -10.70 -6.66
N HIS A 21 -6.75 -11.37 -7.70
CA HIS A 21 -7.56 -12.24 -8.57
C HIS A 21 -8.18 -13.42 -7.82
N ALA A 22 -7.55 -13.91 -6.76
CA ALA A 22 -8.11 -14.97 -5.92
C ALA A 22 -9.34 -14.53 -5.10
N SER A 23 -9.65 -13.22 -5.08
CA SER A 23 -10.79 -12.64 -4.38
C SER A 23 -11.96 -12.40 -5.36
N THR A 24 -13.17 -12.72 -4.91
CA THR A 24 -14.43 -12.33 -5.60
C THR A 24 -14.80 -10.87 -5.42
N HIS A 25 -14.11 -10.17 -4.51
CA HIS A 25 -14.30 -8.75 -4.23
C HIS A 25 -13.29 -7.92 -5.04
N PRO A 26 -13.71 -6.76 -5.59
CA PRO A 26 -12.79 -5.90 -6.31
C PRO A 26 -11.64 -5.44 -5.40
N PRO A 27 -10.42 -5.26 -5.95
CA PRO A 27 -9.33 -4.61 -5.23
C PRO A 27 -9.60 -3.11 -5.07
N LEU A 28 -9.05 -2.51 -4.01
CA LEU A 28 -9.06 -1.07 -3.79
C LEU A 28 -7.64 -0.51 -3.87
N ILE A 29 -7.45 0.56 -4.64
CA ILE A 29 -6.22 1.36 -4.64
C ILE A 29 -6.53 2.67 -3.92
N ILE A 30 -5.74 3.01 -2.91
CA ILE A 30 -5.85 4.25 -2.13
C ILE A 30 -4.61 5.10 -2.38
N THR A 31 -4.81 6.35 -2.80
CA THR A 31 -3.75 7.36 -2.92
C THR A 31 -4.21 8.70 -2.32
N ARG A 32 -3.34 9.72 -2.31
CA ARG A 32 -3.70 11.08 -1.88
C ARG A 32 -2.96 12.13 -2.69
N GLY A 33 -3.68 13.19 -3.09
CA GLY A 33 -3.12 14.37 -3.74
C GLY A 33 -3.08 14.25 -5.26
N ALA A 34 -2.32 15.13 -5.91
CA ALA A 34 -2.17 15.18 -7.38
C ALA A 34 -0.70 15.00 -7.82
N GLY A 35 0.17 14.54 -6.91
CA GLY A 35 1.60 14.36 -7.16
C GLY A 35 1.96 13.00 -7.76
N GLY A 36 3.25 12.68 -7.75
CA GLY A 36 3.78 11.46 -8.36
C GLY A 36 3.19 10.15 -7.83
N ASP A 37 2.81 10.08 -6.55
CA ASP A 37 2.13 8.91 -5.97
C ASP A 37 0.71 8.73 -6.54
N ALA A 38 -0.01 9.82 -6.79
CA ALA A 38 -1.35 9.77 -7.40
C ALA A 38 -1.27 9.37 -8.88
N SER A 39 -0.34 9.97 -9.62
CA SER A 39 -0.09 9.56 -11.01
C SER A 39 0.36 8.10 -11.11
N GLY A 40 1.21 7.65 -10.18
CA GLY A 40 1.62 6.25 -10.08
C GLY A 40 0.43 5.31 -9.80
N ALA A 41 -0.49 5.72 -8.92
CA ALA A 41 -1.70 4.97 -8.63
C ALA A 41 -2.62 4.84 -9.87
N THR A 42 -2.79 5.91 -10.64
CA THR A 42 -3.53 5.88 -11.92
C THR A 42 -2.89 4.92 -12.91
N VAL A 43 -1.56 4.98 -13.09
CA VAL A 43 -0.86 4.05 -13.98
C VAL A 43 -1.04 2.59 -13.53
N ILE A 44 -0.99 2.31 -12.23
CA ILE A 44 -1.23 0.96 -11.69
C ILE A 44 -2.67 0.51 -11.97
N HIS A 45 -3.64 1.39 -11.72
CA HIS A 45 -5.06 1.14 -11.99
C HIS A 45 -5.29 0.81 -13.47
N ASP A 46 -4.75 1.62 -14.38
CA ASP A 46 -4.96 1.48 -15.83
C ASP A 46 -4.28 0.25 -16.43
N ASN A 47 -3.23 -0.25 -15.76
CA ASN A 47 -2.49 -1.44 -16.17
C ASN A 47 -2.90 -2.71 -15.40
N TRP A 48 -3.97 -2.65 -14.61
CA TRP A 48 -4.40 -3.78 -13.80
C TRP A 48 -4.80 -4.98 -14.67
N ARG A 49 -4.25 -6.17 -14.37
CA ARG A 49 -4.38 -7.32 -15.27
C ARG A 49 -5.63 -8.16 -15.05
N HIS A 50 -6.17 -8.20 -13.83
CA HIS A 50 -7.23 -9.13 -13.44
C HIS A 50 -8.35 -8.40 -12.70
N GLY A 51 -9.44 -8.11 -13.41
CA GLY A 51 -10.52 -7.25 -12.94
C GLY A 51 -10.17 -5.77 -13.02
N THR A 52 -11.05 -4.93 -12.46
CA THR A 52 -10.85 -3.47 -12.38
C THR A 52 -10.81 -3.07 -10.91
N PRO A 53 -9.68 -2.56 -10.40
CA PRO A 53 -9.61 -2.04 -9.06
C PRO A 53 -10.44 -0.76 -8.96
N ASP A 54 -11.07 -0.53 -7.81
CA ASP A 54 -11.54 0.81 -7.50
C ASP A 54 -10.34 1.69 -7.14
N LEU A 55 -10.29 2.91 -7.65
CA LEU A 55 -9.26 3.91 -7.31
C LEU A 55 -9.88 5.03 -6.48
N VAL A 56 -9.36 5.23 -5.27
CA VAL A 56 -9.80 6.28 -4.36
C VAL A 56 -8.63 7.23 -4.08
N ASN A 57 -8.85 8.52 -4.35
CA ASN A 57 -7.98 9.60 -3.92
C ASN A 57 -8.56 10.25 -2.66
N LEU A 58 -7.84 10.17 -1.54
CA LEU A 58 -8.29 10.69 -0.25
C LEU A 58 -8.37 12.22 -0.20
N THR A 59 -7.87 12.93 -1.22
CA THR A 59 -8.11 14.37 -1.38
C THR A 59 -9.57 14.64 -1.75
N ASP A 60 -10.15 13.76 -2.56
CA ASP A 60 -11.47 13.97 -3.17
C ASP A 60 -12.57 13.20 -2.42
N ILE A 61 -12.22 12.00 -1.92
CA ILE A 61 -13.14 11.12 -1.21
C ILE A 61 -12.58 10.87 0.20
N PRO A 62 -13.21 11.44 1.24
CA PRO A 62 -12.88 11.15 2.62
C PRO A 62 -12.93 9.65 2.94
N ILE A 63 -12.03 9.22 3.80
CA ILE A 63 -11.84 7.82 4.17
C ILE A 63 -13.08 7.16 4.81
N ASP A 64 -13.92 7.93 5.50
CA ASP A 64 -15.19 7.51 6.10
C ASP A 64 -16.25 7.13 5.06
N LYS A 65 -16.11 7.61 3.82
CA LYS A 65 -16.99 7.24 2.70
C LYS A 65 -16.58 5.93 2.02
N ILE A 66 -15.43 5.36 2.37
CA ILE A 66 -14.98 4.07 1.84
C ILE A 66 -15.73 2.97 2.58
N ARG A 67 -16.47 2.15 1.82
CA ARG A 67 -17.22 0.99 2.33
C ARG A 67 -16.29 -0.22 2.53
N PRO A 68 -15.86 -0.55 3.76
CA PRO A 68 -14.82 -1.56 3.99
C PRO A 68 -15.21 -2.96 3.51
N GLU A 69 -16.48 -3.31 3.57
CA GLU A 69 -17.03 -4.63 3.24
C GLU A 69 -16.92 -4.97 1.75
N LYS A 70 -16.81 -3.96 0.87
CA LYS A 70 -16.68 -4.15 -0.58
C LYS A 70 -15.34 -4.78 -0.96
N TYR A 71 -14.32 -4.69 -0.11
CA TYR A 71 -12.94 -4.97 -0.49
C TYR A 71 -12.32 -6.10 0.33
N ARG A 72 -11.46 -6.91 -0.29
CA ARG A 72 -10.62 -7.91 0.41
C ARG A 72 -9.12 -7.68 0.21
N CYS A 73 -8.76 -6.92 -0.83
CA CYS A 73 -7.40 -6.50 -1.10
C CYS A 73 -7.35 -4.97 -1.21
N VAL A 74 -6.42 -4.36 -0.50
CA VAL A 74 -6.25 -2.90 -0.49
C VAL A 74 -4.79 -2.57 -0.78
N LEU A 75 -4.53 -1.73 -1.78
CA LEU A 75 -3.21 -1.24 -2.15
C LEU A 75 -3.11 0.24 -1.77
N ILE A 76 -2.24 0.58 -0.81
CA ILE A 76 -2.01 1.95 -0.37
C ILE A 76 -0.74 2.48 -1.06
N ILE A 77 -0.88 3.60 -1.76
CA ILE A 77 0.19 4.21 -2.55
C ILE A 77 0.47 5.62 -2.01
N GLY A 78 1.71 5.81 -1.57
CA GLY A 78 2.27 7.11 -1.22
C GLY A 78 2.17 7.49 0.25
N GLN A 79 3.08 8.36 0.68
CA GLN A 79 3.18 8.81 2.07
C GLN A 79 1.95 9.60 2.52
N GLY A 80 1.35 10.37 1.60
CA GLY A 80 0.14 11.13 1.87
C GLY A 80 -1.03 10.22 2.26
N ALA A 81 -1.23 9.12 1.53
CA ALA A 81 -2.26 8.14 1.84
C ALA A 81 -1.95 7.42 3.17
N ILE A 82 -0.72 6.98 3.38
CA ILE A 82 -0.28 6.34 4.64
C ILE A 82 -0.55 7.23 5.85
N LYS A 83 -0.21 8.53 5.76
CA LYS A 83 -0.46 9.49 6.84
C LYS A 83 -1.94 9.61 7.14
N GLU A 84 -2.79 9.69 6.11
CA GLU A 84 -4.24 9.77 6.28
C GLU A 84 -4.80 8.49 6.91
N MET A 85 -4.37 7.31 6.45
CA MET A 85 -4.74 6.02 7.04
C MET A 85 -4.31 5.91 8.51
N LEU A 86 -3.20 6.54 8.90
CA LEU A 86 -2.75 6.53 10.30
C LEU A 86 -3.63 7.41 11.20
N LEU A 87 -4.16 8.52 10.67
CA LEU A 87 -4.96 9.49 11.42
C LEU A 87 -6.44 9.13 11.50
N ALA A 88 -6.92 8.33 10.56
CA ALA A 88 -8.33 8.00 10.47
C ALA A 88 -8.77 6.92 11.46
N ASN A 89 -9.77 7.23 12.27
CA ASN A 89 -10.33 6.33 13.28
C ASN A 89 -10.90 5.03 12.67
N ASN A 90 -11.33 5.05 11.41
CA ASN A 90 -11.92 3.90 10.71
C ASN A 90 -10.92 3.11 9.85
N ALA A 91 -9.65 3.51 9.77
CA ALA A 91 -8.65 2.82 8.95
C ALA A 91 -8.46 1.35 9.33
N SER A 92 -8.54 1.03 10.62
CA SER A 92 -8.50 -0.36 11.08
C SER A 92 -9.69 -1.16 10.55
N ALA A 93 -10.89 -0.57 10.40
CA ALA A 93 -12.03 -1.27 9.81
C ALA A 93 -11.84 -1.49 8.31
N ILE A 94 -11.22 -0.51 7.62
CA ILE A 94 -10.88 -0.60 6.19
C ILE A 94 -9.83 -1.67 5.93
N LEU A 95 -8.91 -1.94 6.86
CA LEU A 95 -7.75 -2.79 6.60
C LEU A 95 -7.78 -4.15 7.31
N SER A 96 -8.40 -4.26 8.48
CA SER A 96 -8.36 -5.47 9.31
C SER A 96 -8.95 -6.68 8.57
N GLY A 97 -8.25 -7.82 8.64
CA GLY A 97 -8.62 -9.05 7.96
C GLY A 97 -8.45 -9.02 6.44
N LYS A 98 -7.84 -7.97 5.88
CA LYS A 98 -7.58 -7.84 4.44
C LYS A 98 -6.12 -8.10 4.10
N THR A 99 -5.88 -8.38 2.83
CA THR A 99 -4.53 -8.34 2.26
C THR A 99 -4.21 -6.90 1.89
N VAL A 100 -3.12 -6.37 2.46
CA VAL A 100 -2.76 -4.96 2.31
C VAL A 100 -1.42 -4.85 1.59
N GLY A 101 -1.45 -4.28 0.39
CA GLY A 101 -0.28 -3.85 -0.35
C GLY A 101 0.12 -2.44 0.06
N LEU A 102 1.42 -2.17 0.20
CA LEU A 102 1.89 -0.82 0.53
C LEU A 102 3.10 -0.46 -0.33
N TYR A 103 3.01 0.71 -0.97
CA TYR A 103 4.10 1.34 -1.70
C TYR A 103 4.29 2.78 -1.25
N THR A 104 5.54 3.19 -1.07
CA THR A 104 5.91 4.59 -0.88
C THR A 104 7.33 4.81 -1.41
N HIS A 105 7.57 6.02 -1.91
CA HIS A 105 8.90 6.45 -2.37
C HIS A 105 9.90 6.65 -1.21
N LEU A 106 9.46 6.68 0.05
CA LEU A 106 10.32 6.70 1.25
C LEU A 106 9.66 5.94 2.41
N ILE A 107 10.45 5.12 3.11
CA ILE A 107 10.05 4.51 4.38
C ILE A 107 10.28 5.54 5.49
N ASP A 108 9.23 6.26 5.86
CA ASP A 108 9.24 7.26 6.93
C ASP A 108 8.62 6.73 8.24
N GLN A 109 8.60 7.56 9.27
CA GLN A 109 8.04 7.19 10.57
C GLN A 109 6.54 6.86 10.49
N ASN A 110 5.78 7.53 9.62
CA ASN A 110 4.35 7.25 9.46
C ASN A 110 4.13 5.87 8.85
N THR A 111 4.94 5.50 7.86
CA THR A 111 4.94 4.16 7.26
C THR A 111 5.19 3.10 8.33
N LEU A 112 6.25 3.26 9.13
CA LEU A 112 6.59 2.29 10.18
C LEU A 112 5.51 2.23 11.27
N ARG A 113 4.94 3.36 11.68
CA ARG A 113 3.84 3.42 12.65
C ARG A 113 2.60 2.69 12.15
N LEU A 114 2.20 2.91 10.89
CA LEU A 114 1.04 2.24 10.30
C LEU A 114 1.26 0.73 10.25
N LEU A 115 2.44 0.28 9.80
CA LEU A 115 2.78 -1.13 9.76
C LEU A 115 2.70 -1.79 11.14
N ARG A 116 3.16 -1.11 12.20
CA ARG A 116 3.04 -1.60 13.58
C ARG A 116 1.60 -1.66 14.07
N GLN A 117 0.79 -0.64 13.82
CA GLN A 117 -0.62 -0.60 14.26
C GLN A 117 -1.47 -1.72 13.66
N LEU A 118 -1.11 -2.14 12.45
CA LEU A 118 -1.78 -3.17 11.67
C LEU A 118 -1.11 -4.54 11.79
N GLN A 119 0.02 -4.63 12.52
CA GLN A 119 0.71 -5.88 12.76
C GLN A 119 -0.26 -6.91 13.35
N ASN A 120 -0.21 -8.14 12.83
CA ASN A 120 -1.09 -9.27 13.18
C ASN A 120 -2.59 -9.07 12.84
N LYS A 121 -2.99 -7.93 12.27
CA LYS A 121 -4.37 -7.67 11.84
C LYS A 121 -4.55 -7.85 10.32
N VAL A 122 -3.47 -7.74 9.56
CA VAL A 122 -3.48 -7.78 8.10
C VAL A 122 -2.35 -8.64 7.55
N ARG A 123 -2.48 -9.08 6.30
CA ARG A 123 -1.38 -9.71 5.56
C ARG A 123 -0.72 -8.66 4.68
N PHE A 124 0.55 -8.35 4.95
CA PHE A 124 1.27 -7.31 4.22
C PHE A 124 1.93 -7.82 2.95
N ASN A 125 1.87 -6.98 1.91
CA ASN A 125 2.63 -7.08 0.67
C ASN A 125 3.40 -5.76 0.48
N LEU A 126 4.67 -5.74 0.88
CA LEU A 126 5.47 -4.51 0.93
C LEU A 126 6.28 -4.33 -0.35
N PHE A 127 6.05 -3.21 -1.04
CA PHE A 127 6.73 -2.89 -2.29
C PHE A 127 7.74 -1.76 -2.07
N PHE A 128 8.80 -2.07 -1.31
CA PHE A 128 9.89 -1.15 -1.05
C PHE A 128 11.07 -1.42 -1.97
N THR A 129 11.75 -0.35 -2.37
CA THR A 129 12.96 -0.47 -3.18
C THR A 129 14.14 -0.96 -2.33
N ARG A 130 15.08 -1.68 -2.95
CA ARG A 130 16.29 -2.18 -2.26
C ARG A 130 17.12 -1.06 -1.63
N SER A 131 17.14 0.12 -2.25
CA SER A 131 17.82 1.31 -1.71
C SER A 131 17.17 1.78 -0.40
N GLN A 132 15.84 1.84 -0.32
CA GLN A 132 15.12 2.20 0.91
C GLN A 132 15.38 1.19 2.04
N ILE A 133 15.31 -0.10 1.74
CA ILE A 133 15.56 -1.16 2.73
C ILE A 133 17.00 -1.09 3.26
N THR A 134 17.97 -0.87 2.36
CA THR A 134 19.38 -0.69 2.74
C THR A 134 19.56 0.55 3.62
N LEU A 135 18.93 1.68 3.26
CA LEU A 135 18.97 2.90 4.06
C LEU A 135 18.34 2.71 5.44
N LEU A 136 17.24 1.98 5.54
CA LEU A 136 16.62 1.66 6.83
C LEU A 136 17.55 0.80 7.69
N LYS A 137 18.21 -0.21 7.12
CA LYS A 137 19.17 -1.06 7.82
C LYS A 137 20.30 -0.25 8.45
N LEU A 138 20.82 0.75 7.75
CA LEU A 138 21.90 1.61 8.22
C LEU A 138 21.43 2.60 9.30
N ARG A 139 20.22 3.14 9.16
CA ARG A 139 19.70 4.18 10.07
C ARG A 139 19.07 3.62 11.34
N ASN A 140 18.39 2.48 11.24
CA ASN A 140 17.65 1.90 12.35
C ASN A 140 17.47 0.38 12.16
N ILE A 141 18.40 -0.38 12.74
CA ILE A 141 18.43 -1.84 12.62
C ILE A 141 17.19 -2.52 13.23
N SER A 142 16.59 -1.93 14.27
CA SER A 142 15.40 -2.45 14.91
C SER A 142 14.20 -2.41 13.97
N GLU A 143 13.99 -1.28 13.29
CA GLU A 143 12.92 -1.13 12.27
C GLU A 143 13.17 -2.03 11.06
N TYR A 144 14.43 -2.17 10.64
CA TYR A 144 14.79 -3.10 9.58
C TYR A 144 14.45 -4.55 9.94
N ASN A 145 14.77 -4.99 11.17
CA ASN A 145 14.45 -6.33 11.65
C ASN A 145 12.94 -6.56 11.74
N PHE A 146 12.19 -5.54 12.15
CA PHE A 146 10.72 -5.55 12.12
C PHE A 146 10.18 -5.79 10.70
N LEU A 147 10.62 -5.00 9.71
CA LEU A 147 10.18 -5.18 8.32
C LEU A 147 10.63 -6.51 7.71
N SER A 148 11.81 -6.98 8.08
CA SER A 148 12.38 -8.22 7.54
C SER A 148 11.83 -9.49 8.19
N SER A 149 11.00 -9.35 9.23
CA SER A 149 10.36 -10.50 9.87
C SER A 149 9.42 -11.23 8.89
N LYS A 150 9.40 -12.57 8.95
CA LYS A 150 8.57 -13.42 8.07
C LYS A 150 7.07 -13.10 8.11
N VAL A 151 6.62 -12.37 9.12
CA VAL A 151 5.22 -11.96 9.30
C VAL A 151 4.82 -10.86 8.30
N ASN A 152 5.79 -10.09 7.79
CA ASN A 152 5.54 -8.91 6.97
C ASN A 152 5.86 -9.08 5.47
N ASN A 153 6.42 -10.23 5.08
CA ASN A 153 6.75 -10.55 3.68
C ASN A 153 6.12 -11.89 3.29
N VAL A 154 4.97 -11.83 2.61
CA VAL A 154 4.37 -12.96 1.88
C VAL A 154 4.15 -12.51 0.44
#